data_AF-A0A968H210-F1
#
_entry.id   AF-A0A968H210-F1
#
_cell.length_a   1.000
_cell.length_b   1.000
_cell.length_c   1.000
_cell.angle_alpha   90.00
_cell.angle_beta   90.00
_cell.angle_gamma   90.00
#
_symmetry.space_group_name_H-M   'P 1'
#
loop_
_entity.id
_entity.type
_entity.pdbx_description
1 polymer ?
#
loop_
_entity_poly.entity_id
_entity_poly.type
_entity_poly.pdbx_seq_one_letter_code
_entity_poly.pdbx_strand_id
1 'polypeptide(L)'
;MPVLHKYKARNEYYILTQLNGAIVTYQITPDGCIFLEEQGVAEGSQFGRSLLLQLCRSGDAYTRASAPDLDLSGWIQTSLDFSDDPVPETSMPVCACCGSPYGLHLVSVNEEGKEPFLSIRCADCCVSRRLEHSICIPAPVLSRPFLKRLIGLSGVNALDESASSYAGLLEKNFMEQLYKRKTTRKHVQDSLFGESHREGQGSLL
;
A
#
# COMPACT_ATOMS: atom_id res chain seq x y z
N MET A 1 10.40 6.84 -8.86
CA MET A 1 9.13 7.53 -8.53
C MET A 1 7.97 6.99 -9.34
N PRO A 2 6.91 6.50 -8.68
CA PRO A 2 5.65 6.14 -9.31
C PRO A 2 4.99 7.26 -10.12
N VAL A 3 4.20 6.91 -11.15
CA VAL A 3 3.48 7.84 -12.03
C VAL A 3 2.01 7.45 -12.11
N LEU A 4 1.11 8.41 -11.94
CA LEU A 4 -0.34 8.20 -12.08
C LEU A 4 -0.75 8.32 -13.55
N HIS A 5 -1.48 7.34 -14.07
CA HIS A 5 -1.99 7.33 -15.44
C HIS A 5 -3.50 7.06 -15.48
N LYS A 6 -4.14 7.53 -16.53
CA LYS A 6 -5.55 7.25 -16.82
C LYS A 6 -5.68 6.23 -17.96
N TYR A 7 -6.66 5.34 -17.87
CA TYR A 7 -6.98 4.45 -18.99
C TYR A 7 -7.60 5.25 -20.14
N LYS A 8 -7.17 5.00 -21.39
CA LYS A 8 -7.70 5.70 -22.57
C LYS A 8 -9.22 5.51 -22.77
N ALA A 9 -9.72 4.33 -22.41
CA ALA A 9 -11.11 3.92 -22.67
C ALA A 9 -12.00 3.91 -21.41
N ARG A 10 -11.46 4.22 -20.23
CA ARG A 10 -12.19 4.14 -18.96
C ARG A 10 -11.86 5.35 -18.09
N ASN A 11 -12.82 5.79 -17.29
CA ASN A 11 -12.58 6.83 -16.29
C ASN A 11 -11.93 6.23 -15.02
N GLU A 12 -10.94 5.36 -15.21
CA GLU A 12 -10.20 4.65 -14.18
C GLU A 12 -8.72 5.04 -14.29
N TYR A 13 -8.00 4.96 -13.19
CA TYR A 13 -6.57 5.26 -13.13
C TYR A 13 -5.75 4.00 -12.81
N TYR A 14 -4.45 4.07 -13.03
CA TYR A 14 -3.46 3.07 -12.61
C TYR A 14 -2.13 3.77 -12.35
N ILE A 15 -1.25 3.12 -11.61
CA ILE A 15 0.07 3.65 -11.28
C ILE A 15 1.13 2.77 -11.92
N LEU A 16 2.09 3.38 -12.61
CA LEU A 16 3.29 2.71 -13.09
C LEU A 16 4.49 3.08 -12.24
N THR A 17 5.31 2.09 -11.89
CA THR A 17 6.62 2.29 -11.25
C THR A 17 7.56 1.18 -11.67
N GLN A 18 8.87 1.38 -11.63
CA GLN A 18 9.80 0.27 -11.70
C GLN A 18 10.10 -0.23 -10.29
N LEU A 19 10.15 -1.55 -10.16
CA LEU A 19 10.65 -2.28 -8.99
C LEU A 19 11.58 -3.40 -9.48
N ASN A 20 12.81 -3.46 -8.97
CA ASN A 20 13.84 -4.46 -9.24
C ASN A 20 14.12 -4.61 -10.74
N GLY A 21 14.16 -3.47 -11.45
CA GLY A 21 14.35 -3.45 -12.90
C GLY A 21 13.07 -3.75 -13.71
N ALA A 22 12.00 -4.26 -13.11
CA ALA A 22 10.74 -4.57 -13.79
C ALA A 22 9.73 -3.42 -13.67
N ILE A 23 9.00 -3.12 -14.75
CA ILE A 23 7.86 -2.20 -14.70
C ILE A 23 6.70 -2.91 -14.00
N VAL A 24 6.13 -2.25 -13.00
CA VAL A 24 5.03 -2.70 -12.16
C VAL A 24 3.83 -1.79 -12.30
N THR A 25 2.68 -2.40 -12.57
CA THR A 25 1.39 -1.72 -12.68
C THR A 25 0.54 -1.99 -11.44
N TYR A 26 0.22 -0.93 -10.69
CA TYR A 26 -0.74 -0.97 -9.61
C TYR A 26 -2.10 -0.48 -10.11
N GLN A 27 -3.13 -1.28 -9.87
CA GLN A 27 -4.52 -0.84 -9.97
C GLN A 27 -4.83 -0.01 -8.73
N ILE A 28 -5.66 1.03 -8.90
CA ILE A 28 -6.05 1.93 -7.81
C ILE A 28 -7.56 1.90 -7.62
N THR A 29 -8.01 1.95 -6.36
CA THR A 29 -9.43 2.07 -6.00
C THR A 29 -9.92 3.51 -6.20
N PRO A 30 -11.24 3.76 -6.23
CA PRO A 30 -11.77 5.12 -6.24
C PRO A 30 -11.30 5.96 -5.04
N ASP A 31 -11.25 5.35 -3.85
CA ASP A 31 -10.76 6.01 -2.63
C ASP A 31 -9.27 6.37 -2.73
N GLY A 32 -8.47 5.51 -3.37
CA GLY A 32 -7.07 5.80 -3.68
C GLY A 32 -6.89 6.96 -4.64
N CYS A 33 -7.75 7.09 -5.66
CA CYS A 33 -7.73 8.23 -6.58
C CYS A 33 -8.02 9.53 -5.84
N ILE A 34 -9.06 9.56 -5.00
CA ILE A 34 -9.41 10.72 -4.18
C ILE A 34 -8.23 11.09 -3.27
N PHE A 35 -7.63 10.10 -2.62
CA PHE A 35 -6.45 10.32 -1.78
C PHE A 35 -5.29 10.96 -2.54
N LEU A 36 -4.97 10.49 -3.75
CA LEU A 36 -3.91 11.07 -4.57
C LEU A 36 -4.23 12.51 -5.00
N GLU A 37 -5.48 12.78 -5.36
CA GLU A 37 -5.95 14.13 -5.72
C GLU A 37 -5.82 15.10 -4.53
N GLU A 38 -6.19 14.66 -3.32
CA GLU A 38 -6.00 15.43 -2.08
C GLU A 38 -4.52 15.71 -1.75
N GLN A 39 -3.61 14.85 -2.22
CA GLN A 39 -2.16 15.08 -2.12
C GLN A 39 -1.60 15.91 -3.29
N GLY A 40 -2.47 16.42 -4.19
CA GLY A 40 -2.08 17.23 -5.33
C GLY A 40 -1.46 16.44 -6.49
N VAL A 41 -1.66 15.11 -6.52
CA VAL A 41 -1.16 14.24 -7.59
C VAL A 41 -2.16 14.22 -8.74
N ALA A 42 -1.73 14.70 -9.90
CA ALA A 42 -2.54 14.77 -11.12
C ALA A 42 -2.19 13.64 -12.10
N GLU A 43 -3.04 13.44 -13.12
CA GLU A 43 -2.73 12.54 -14.24
C GLU A 43 -1.39 12.92 -14.90
N GLY A 44 -0.55 11.93 -15.15
CA GLY A 44 0.78 12.08 -15.74
C GLY A 44 1.85 12.59 -14.77
N SER A 45 1.48 12.97 -13.55
CA SER A 45 2.44 13.43 -12.54
C SER A 45 3.16 12.27 -11.86
N GLN A 46 4.45 12.50 -11.59
CA GLN A 46 5.23 11.64 -10.71
C GLN A 46 4.93 11.97 -9.25
N PHE A 47 5.00 10.97 -8.39
CA PHE A 47 4.84 11.16 -6.95
C PHE A 47 5.77 10.24 -6.17
N GLY A 48 5.99 10.54 -4.89
CA GLY A 48 6.92 9.78 -4.05
C GLY A 48 6.43 8.37 -3.77
N ARG A 49 7.35 7.39 -3.71
CA ARG A 49 7.04 6.00 -3.34
C ARG A 49 6.41 5.87 -1.96
N SER A 50 6.60 6.85 -1.06
CA SER A 50 5.86 6.95 0.20
C SER A 50 4.34 6.93 0.03
N LEU A 51 3.79 7.66 -0.95
CA LEU A 51 2.35 7.68 -1.22
C LEU A 51 1.89 6.36 -1.83
N LEU A 52 2.68 5.76 -2.73
CA LEU A 52 2.37 4.43 -3.26
C LEU A 52 2.35 3.38 -2.15
N LEU A 53 3.34 3.40 -1.25
CA LEU A 53 3.36 2.52 -0.07
C LEU A 53 2.12 2.75 0.79
N GLN A 54 1.71 3.99 1.01
CA GLN A 54 0.52 4.32 1.78
C GLN A 54 -0.74 3.71 1.14
N LEU A 55 -0.92 3.83 -0.17
CA LEU A 55 -2.02 3.21 -0.90
C LEU A 55 -1.96 1.67 -0.82
N CYS A 56 -0.78 1.07 -0.99
CA CYS A 56 -0.60 -0.38 -0.83
C CYS A 56 -0.98 -0.85 0.59
N ARG A 57 -0.69 -0.03 1.60
CA ARG A 57 -0.98 -0.33 3.01
C ARG A 57 -2.45 -0.15 3.38
N SER A 58 -3.18 0.73 2.70
CA SER A 58 -4.63 0.87 2.89
C SER A 58 -5.44 -0.12 2.06
N GLY A 59 -4.80 -0.80 1.09
CA GLY A 59 -5.47 -1.66 0.12
C GLY A 59 -6.01 -0.90 -1.09
N ASP A 60 -5.74 0.40 -1.19
CA ASP A 60 -6.19 1.27 -2.27
C ASP A 60 -5.32 1.19 -3.52
N ALA A 61 -4.12 0.63 -3.41
CA ALA A 61 -3.32 0.20 -4.55
C ALA A 61 -3.00 -1.29 -4.45
N TYR A 62 -3.22 -2.03 -5.54
CA TYR A 62 -2.95 -3.46 -5.59
C TYR A 62 -2.49 -3.89 -6.98
N THR A 63 -1.65 -4.92 -7.01
CA THR A 63 -1.22 -5.56 -8.25
C THR A 63 -2.14 -6.75 -8.55
N ARG A 64 -2.67 -6.84 -9.78
CA ARG A 64 -3.30 -8.09 -10.24
C ARG A 64 -2.18 -9.07 -10.60
N ALA A 65 -2.36 -10.35 -10.26
CA ALA A 65 -1.47 -11.41 -10.76
C ALA A 65 -1.54 -11.39 -12.29
N SER A 66 -0.38 -11.19 -12.93
CA SER A 66 -0.12 -11.19 -14.37
C SER A 66 -1.34 -10.86 -15.23
N ALA A 67 -1.52 -9.58 -15.59
CA ALA A 67 -2.38 -9.26 -16.73
C ALA A 67 -1.56 -9.50 -18.01
N PRO A 68 -1.86 -10.54 -18.82
CA PRO A 68 -1.43 -10.51 -20.21
C PRO A 68 -2.18 -9.37 -20.90
N ASP A 69 -1.49 -8.64 -21.77
CA ASP A 69 -2.04 -7.60 -22.65
C ASP A 69 -2.51 -6.29 -22.00
N LEU A 70 -1.61 -5.60 -21.28
CA LEU A 70 -1.57 -4.15 -21.51
C LEU A 70 -0.73 -3.92 -22.77
N ASP A 71 -1.38 -3.51 -23.86
CA ASP A 71 -0.69 -3.03 -25.05
C ASP A 71 0.09 -1.75 -24.72
N LEU A 72 1.38 -1.94 -24.43
CA LEU A 72 2.35 -0.87 -24.19
C LEU A 72 3.03 -0.42 -25.50
N SER A 73 2.59 -0.93 -26.67
CA SER A 73 3.14 -0.54 -27.97
C SER A 73 2.78 0.92 -28.29
N GLY A 74 3.68 1.82 -27.93
CA GLY A 74 3.49 3.27 -28.04
C GLY A 74 4.16 4.08 -26.93
N TRP A 75 4.66 3.42 -25.89
CA TRP A 75 5.29 4.07 -24.74
C TRP A 75 6.79 4.30 -24.99
N ILE A 76 7.10 5.17 -25.97
CA ILE A 76 8.46 5.65 -26.24
C ILE A 76 8.79 6.76 -25.24
N GLN A 77 8.93 6.41 -23.96
CA GLN A 77 9.63 7.24 -22.97
C GLN A 77 10.04 6.39 -21.77
N THR A 78 10.83 5.33 -22.01
CA THR A 78 11.36 4.45 -20.95
C THR A 78 12.75 4.87 -20.47
N SER A 79 13.03 6.18 -20.40
CA SER A 79 13.96 6.68 -19.39
C SER A 79 13.12 7.15 -18.21
N LEU A 80 12.47 6.19 -17.54
CA LEU A 80 11.92 6.46 -16.24
C LEU A 80 13.11 6.46 -15.28
N ASP A 81 13.79 7.61 -15.19
CA ASP A 81 14.92 7.79 -14.29
C ASP A 81 14.36 7.98 -12.88
N PHE A 82 14.28 6.88 -12.13
CA PHE A 82 13.61 6.82 -10.83
C PHE A 82 14.57 7.13 -9.66
N SER A 83 15.66 7.86 -9.90
CA SER A 83 16.79 8.04 -8.98
C SER A 83 16.52 8.99 -7.80
N ASP A 84 15.54 9.89 -7.91
CA ASP A 84 15.37 10.98 -6.92
C ASP A 84 14.37 10.65 -5.79
N ASP A 85 13.98 9.38 -5.63
CA ASP A 85 13.05 8.98 -4.58
C ASP A 85 13.76 8.83 -3.22
N PRO A 86 13.38 9.61 -2.18
CA PRO A 86 13.99 9.49 -0.86
C PRO A 86 13.63 8.17 -0.16
N VAL A 87 12.61 7.44 -0.64
CA VAL A 87 12.21 6.14 -0.09
C VAL A 87 12.84 5.02 -0.93
N PRO A 88 13.69 4.17 -0.31
CA PRO A 88 14.38 3.12 -1.04
C PRO A 88 13.38 2.10 -1.58
N GLU A 89 13.68 1.53 -2.73
CA GLU A 89 12.81 0.56 -3.39
C GLU A 89 12.57 -0.70 -2.55
N THR A 90 13.57 -1.10 -1.76
CA THR A 90 13.53 -2.23 -0.82
C THR A 90 12.47 -2.11 0.27
N SER A 91 11.85 -0.94 0.42
CA SER A 91 10.70 -0.75 1.31
C SER A 91 9.40 -1.36 0.79
N MET A 92 9.34 -1.69 -0.51
CA MET A 92 8.18 -2.32 -1.12
C MET A 92 8.12 -3.81 -0.74
N PRO A 93 6.96 -4.31 -0.30
CA PRO A 93 6.82 -5.72 0.02
C PRO A 93 6.95 -6.56 -1.27
N VAL A 94 7.66 -7.69 -1.15
CA VAL A 94 7.89 -8.63 -2.25
C VAL A 94 7.69 -10.06 -1.77
N CYS A 95 7.44 -10.97 -2.71
CA CYS A 95 7.36 -12.40 -2.46
C CYS A 95 8.70 -12.93 -1.92
N ALA A 96 8.69 -13.59 -0.76
CA ALA A 96 9.88 -14.20 -0.17
C ALA A 96 10.50 -15.33 -1.02
N CYS A 97 9.77 -15.86 -2.01
CA CYS A 97 10.25 -16.98 -2.83
C CYS A 97 10.97 -16.52 -4.10
N CYS A 98 10.42 -15.49 -4.77
CA CYS A 98 10.85 -15.09 -6.10
C CYS A 98 11.08 -13.59 -6.26
N GLY A 99 10.89 -12.80 -5.20
CA GLY A 99 11.04 -11.34 -5.24
C GLY A 99 9.93 -10.61 -6.01
N SER A 100 8.91 -11.31 -6.52
CA SER A 100 7.80 -10.70 -7.26
C SER A 100 6.99 -9.76 -6.35
N PRO A 101 6.71 -8.51 -6.78
CA PRO A 101 5.80 -7.60 -6.07
C PRO A 101 4.32 -7.84 -6.43
N TYR A 102 4.03 -8.80 -7.31
CA TYR A 102 2.70 -9.02 -7.86
C TYR A 102 1.85 -9.97 -7.02
N GLY A 103 0.59 -9.60 -6.77
CA GLY A 103 -0.41 -10.48 -6.20
C GLY A 103 0.05 -11.11 -4.90
N LEU A 104 0.51 -10.29 -3.95
CA LEU A 104 1.04 -10.77 -2.68
C LEU A 104 -0.07 -11.35 -1.79
N HIS A 105 0.24 -12.42 -1.10
CA HIS A 105 -0.61 -13.15 -0.16
C HIS A 105 0.18 -13.46 1.09
N LEU A 106 -0.47 -13.42 2.24
CA LEU A 106 0.02 -14.04 3.46
C LEU A 106 -0.31 -15.53 3.42
N VAL A 107 0.71 -16.36 3.60
CA VAL A 107 0.57 -17.81 3.65
C VAL A 107 1.14 -18.37 4.94
N SER A 108 0.56 -19.47 5.42
CA SER A 108 1.18 -20.30 6.45
C SER A 108 1.96 -21.41 5.76
N VAL A 109 3.28 -21.40 5.91
CA VAL A 109 4.18 -22.39 5.32
C VAL A 109 4.44 -23.50 6.33
N ASN A 110 4.19 -24.74 5.93
CA ASN A 110 4.51 -25.94 6.69
C ASN A 110 5.60 -26.71 5.95
N GLU A 111 6.86 -26.41 6.27
CA GLU A 111 7.99 -27.17 5.73
C GLU A 111 8.27 -28.38 6.62
N GLU A 112 8.56 -29.53 6.00
CA GLU A 112 8.88 -30.75 6.73
C GLU A 112 10.11 -30.54 7.62
N GLY A 113 9.99 -30.88 8.91
CA GLY A 113 11.08 -30.74 9.88
C GLY A 113 11.31 -29.32 10.40
N LYS A 114 10.47 -28.34 10.06
CA LYS A 114 10.50 -26.99 10.63
C LYS A 114 9.20 -26.63 11.31
N GLU A 115 9.26 -25.73 12.28
CA GLU A 115 8.05 -25.12 12.83
C GLU A 115 7.33 -24.31 11.74
N PRO A 116 6.00 -24.37 11.69
CA PRO A 116 5.23 -23.61 10.72
C PRO A 116 5.45 -22.11 10.95
N PHE A 117 5.45 -21.34 9.87
CA PHE A 117 5.64 -19.89 9.93
C PHE A 117 4.79 -19.17 8.88
N LEU A 118 4.51 -17.89 9.13
CA LEU A 118 3.82 -17.03 8.18
C LEU A 118 4.83 -16.33 7.25
N SER A 119 4.48 -16.25 5.96
CA SER A 119 5.31 -15.69 4.91
C SER A 119 4.48 -14.90 3.90
N ILE A 120 5.08 -13.92 3.22
CA ILE A 120 4.47 -13.23 2.07
C ILE A 120 4.92 -13.90 0.78
N ARG A 121 3.97 -14.39 -0.02
CA ARG A 121 4.20 -15.04 -1.31
C ARG A 121 3.34 -14.42 -2.42
N CYS A 122 3.82 -14.41 -3.66
CA CYS A 122 2.98 -14.06 -4.81
C CYS A 122 1.99 -15.19 -5.11
N ALA A 123 0.94 -14.86 -5.87
CA ALA A 123 -0.08 -15.82 -6.30
C ALA A 123 0.52 -17.06 -6.98
N ASP A 124 1.51 -16.89 -7.86
CA ASP A 124 2.14 -18.00 -8.59
C ASP A 124 2.88 -18.96 -7.65
N CYS A 125 3.61 -18.42 -6.66
CA CYS A 125 4.27 -19.22 -5.64
C CYS A 125 3.25 -19.91 -4.72
N CYS A 126 2.12 -19.26 -4.42
CA CYS A 126 1.04 -19.88 -3.65
C CYS A 126 0.47 -21.11 -4.37
N VAL A 127 0.26 -21.02 -5.69
CA VAL A 127 -0.25 -22.12 -6.53
C VAL A 127 0.79 -23.23 -6.67
N SER A 128 2.04 -22.87 -6.99
CA SER A 128 3.12 -23.83 -7.24
C SER A 128 3.45 -24.69 -6.02
N ARG A 129 3.28 -24.12 -4.82
CA ARG A 129 3.57 -24.77 -3.54
C ARG A 129 2.33 -24.98 -2.69
N ARG A 130 1.15 -25.14 -3.32
CA ARG A 130 -0.14 -25.20 -2.60
C ARG A 130 -0.22 -26.26 -1.51
N LEU A 131 0.55 -27.36 -1.62
CA LEU A 131 0.57 -28.44 -0.64
C LEU A 131 1.38 -28.09 0.62
N GLU A 132 2.30 -27.13 0.51
CA GLU A 132 3.11 -26.60 1.61
C GLU A 132 2.35 -25.52 2.39
N HIS A 133 1.16 -25.10 1.93
CA HIS A 133 0.42 -23.97 2.48
C HIS A 133 -0.93 -24.41 3.08
N SER A 134 -1.20 -24.05 4.34
CA SER A 134 -2.53 -24.27 4.96
C SER A 134 -3.47 -23.08 4.83
N ILE A 135 -2.92 -21.87 4.74
CA ILE A 135 -3.66 -20.61 4.63
C ILE A 135 -3.06 -19.83 3.47
N CYS A 136 -3.91 -19.15 2.69
CA CYS A 136 -3.50 -18.22 1.65
C CYS A 136 -4.51 -17.06 1.60
N ILE A 137 -4.09 -15.88 2.05
CA ILE A 137 -4.96 -14.71 2.17
C ILE A 137 -4.35 -13.56 1.36
N PRO A 138 -5.10 -12.94 0.43
CA PRO A 138 -4.59 -11.79 -0.32
C PRO A 138 -4.15 -10.66 0.60
N ALA A 139 -2.94 -10.14 0.36
CA ALA A 139 -2.37 -9.07 1.17
C ALA A 139 -3.26 -7.81 1.24
N PRO A 140 -3.95 -7.36 0.17
CA PRO A 140 -4.84 -6.20 0.25
C PRO A 140 -6.01 -6.34 1.24
N VAL A 141 -6.37 -7.56 1.64
CA VAL A 141 -7.43 -7.82 2.62
C VAL A 141 -6.89 -7.76 4.06
N LEU A 142 -5.57 -7.77 4.22
CA LEU A 142 -4.93 -7.76 5.53
C LEU A 142 -4.98 -6.37 6.15
N SER A 143 -5.59 -6.30 7.34
CA SER A 143 -5.44 -5.17 8.24
C SER A 143 -4.65 -5.61 9.47
N ARG A 144 -4.07 -4.65 10.21
CA ARG A 144 -3.39 -4.95 11.48
C ARG A 144 -4.23 -5.82 12.43
N PRO A 145 -5.49 -5.46 12.78
CA PRO A 145 -6.28 -6.29 13.69
C PRO A 145 -6.58 -7.67 13.09
N PHE A 146 -6.77 -7.76 11.76
CA PHE A 146 -6.99 -9.04 11.10
C PHE A 146 -5.75 -9.93 11.16
N LEU A 147 -4.55 -9.40 10.88
CA LEU A 147 -3.30 -10.13 10.99
C LEU A 147 -3.05 -10.64 12.42
N LYS A 148 -3.25 -9.79 13.45
CA LYS A 148 -3.11 -10.21 14.86
C LYS A 148 -4.08 -11.33 15.21
N ARG A 149 -5.32 -11.25 14.72
CA ARG A 149 -6.33 -12.30 14.93
C ARG A 149 -5.96 -13.60 14.19
N LEU A 150 -5.45 -13.50 12.97
CA LEU A 150 -5.01 -14.65 12.18
C LEU A 150 -3.86 -15.39 12.86
N ILE A 151 -2.88 -14.69 13.41
CA ILE A 151 -1.78 -15.29 14.18
C ILE A 151 -2.37 -16.12 15.35
N GLY A 152 -3.28 -15.53 16.13
CA GLY A 152 -3.93 -16.22 17.23
C GLY A 152 -4.80 -17.42 16.83
N LEU A 153 -5.48 -17.34 15.67
CA LEU A 153 -6.37 -18.42 15.19
C LEU A 153 -5.63 -19.55 14.46
N SER A 154 -4.56 -19.23 13.73
CA SER A 154 -3.77 -20.22 12.98
C SER A 154 -2.89 -21.08 13.87
N GLY A 155 -2.61 -20.63 15.11
CA GLY A 155 -1.64 -21.26 15.99
C GLY A 155 -0.18 -21.08 15.53
N VAL A 156 0.05 -20.33 14.45
CA VAL A 156 1.36 -20.06 13.88
C VAL A 156 1.84 -18.69 14.35
N ASN A 157 2.78 -18.69 15.30
CA ASN A 157 3.32 -17.45 15.90
C ASN A 157 4.61 -16.96 15.24
N ALA A 158 5.28 -17.81 14.47
CA ALA A 158 6.50 -17.43 13.76
C ALA A 158 6.18 -16.65 12.49
N LEU A 159 6.86 -15.53 12.28
CA LEU A 159 6.84 -14.76 11.04
C LEU A 159 8.24 -14.81 10.44
N ASP A 160 8.34 -15.01 9.13
CA ASP A 160 9.60 -14.76 8.43
C ASP A 160 9.88 -13.26 8.25
N GLU A 161 11.00 -12.92 7.60
CA GLU A 161 11.38 -11.54 7.33
C GLU A 161 10.34 -10.79 6.48
N SER A 162 9.73 -11.47 5.50
CA SER A 162 8.76 -10.87 4.59
C SER A 162 7.44 -10.53 5.30
N ALA A 163 6.94 -11.46 6.13
CA ALA A 163 5.73 -11.27 6.91
C ALA A 163 5.96 -10.24 8.03
N SER A 164 7.14 -10.24 8.66
CA SER A 164 7.52 -9.25 9.66
C SER A 164 7.60 -7.85 9.06
N SER A 165 8.21 -7.71 7.88
CA SER A 165 8.28 -6.44 7.15
C SER A 165 6.89 -5.94 6.78
N TYR A 166 6.02 -6.82 6.27
CA TYR A 166 4.65 -6.47 5.93
C TYR A 166 3.82 -6.07 7.16
N ALA A 167 3.96 -6.79 8.29
CA ALA A 167 3.32 -6.41 9.55
C ALA A 167 3.76 -5.03 10.03
N GLY A 168 5.06 -4.71 9.90
CA GLY A 168 5.61 -3.38 10.20
C GLY A 168 5.00 -2.28 9.33
N LEU A 169 4.75 -2.55 8.05
CA LEU A 169 4.05 -1.63 7.16
C LEU A 169 2.62 -1.35 7.64
N LEU A 170 1.86 -2.39 8.02
CA LEU A 170 0.51 -2.24 8.56
C LEU A 170 0.49 -1.45 9.88
N GLU A 171 1.44 -1.71 10.78
CA GLU A 171 1.53 -1.00 12.07
C GLU A 171 1.80 0.49 11.87
N LYS A 172 2.77 0.83 11.03
CA LYS A 172 3.06 2.24 10.71
C LYS A 172 1.79 2.93 10.15
N ASN A 173 0.95 2.22 9.36
CA ASN A 173 -0.19 2.85 8.66
C ASN A 173 -1.23 3.24 9.70
N PHE A 174 -1.50 2.29 10.58
CA PHE A 174 -2.38 2.52 11.71
C PHE A 174 -1.92 3.70 12.58
N MET A 175 -0.61 3.80 12.88
CA MET A 175 -0.09 4.90 13.67
C MET A 175 -0.25 6.25 12.97
N GLU A 176 0.07 6.35 11.68
CA GLU A 176 -0.13 7.57 10.88
C GLU A 176 -1.60 8.01 10.86
N GLN A 177 -2.54 7.07 10.68
CA GLN A 177 -3.97 7.36 10.72
C GLN A 177 -4.43 7.84 12.10
N LEU A 178 -3.90 7.25 13.18
CA LEU A 178 -4.19 7.71 14.54
C LEU A 178 -3.67 9.13 14.77
N TYR A 179 -2.47 9.46 14.31
CA TYR A 179 -1.91 10.80 14.42
C TYR A 179 -2.78 11.82 13.66
N LYS A 180 -3.15 11.54 12.41
CA LYS A 180 -4.05 12.40 11.62
C LYS A 180 -5.38 12.65 12.35
N ARG A 181 -6.00 11.61 12.91
CA ARG A 181 -7.26 11.75 13.67
C ARG A 181 -7.12 12.62 14.93
N LYS A 182 -5.98 12.53 15.63
CA LYS A 182 -5.70 13.36 16.81
C LYS A 182 -5.50 14.82 16.44
N THR A 183 -4.77 15.10 15.36
CA THR A 183 -4.53 16.48 14.91
C THR A 183 -5.80 17.13 14.38
N THR A 184 -6.64 16.40 13.64
CA THR A 184 -7.95 16.91 13.18
C THR A 184 -8.88 17.20 14.35
N ARG A 185 -8.94 16.33 15.37
CA ARG A 185 -9.74 16.59 16.59
C ARG A 185 -9.26 17.82 17.36
N LYS A 186 -7.95 18.01 17.49
CA LYS A 186 -7.37 19.18 18.14
C LYS A 186 -7.74 20.46 17.39
N HIS A 187 -7.62 20.46 16.06
CA HIS A 187 -8.00 21.61 15.23
C HIS A 187 -9.49 21.95 15.32
N VAL A 188 -10.38 20.94 15.35
CA VAL A 188 -11.82 21.16 15.51
C VAL A 188 -12.16 21.68 16.91
N GLN A 189 -11.49 21.22 17.96
CA GLN A 189 -11.67 21.77 19.31
C GLN A 189 -11.14 23.20 19.40
N ASP A 190 -9.96 23.48 18.86
CA ASP A 190 -9.37 24.83 18.87
C ASP A 190 -10.24 25.83 18.07
N SER A 191 -10.89 25.41 16.97
CA SER A 191 -11.81 26.28 16.23
C SER A 191 -13.14 26.50 16.95
N LEU A 192 -13.66 25.49 17.66
CA LEU A 192 -14.92 25.60 18.43
C LEU A 192 -14.79 26.50 19.66
N PHE A 193 -13.59 26.65 20.23
CA PHE A 193 -13.33 27.55 21.36
C PHE A 193 -12.62 28.86 20.97
N GLY A 194 -12.16 28.99 19.73
CA GLY A 194 -11.41 30.15 19.22
C GLY A 194 -12.27 31.35 18.77
N GLU A 195 -13.59 31.19 18.59
CA GLU A 195 -14.52 32.25 18.14
C GLU A 195 -15.34 32.87 19.29
N SER A 196 -14.71 33.18 20.42
CA SER A 196 -15.40 33.85 21.54
C SER A 196 -14.69 35.08 22.09
N HIS A 197 -13.88 35.78 21.28
CA HIS A 197 -13.24 37.03 21.72
C HIS A 197 -12.99 38.06 20.61
N ARG A 198 -13.96 38.34 19.73
CA ARG A 198 -13.97 39.60 18.96
C ARG A 198 -15.39 40.04 18.64
N GLU A 199 -16.03 40.76 19.55
CA GLU A 199 -16.97 41.84 19.22
C GLU A 199 -17.39 42.57 20.50
N GLY A 200 -17.09 43.86 20.58
CA GLY A 200 -17.41 44.69 21.75
C GLY A 200 -16.51 45.90 21.98
N GLN A 201 -15.99 46.56 20.94
CA GLN A 201 -15.58 47.95 21.04
C GLN A 201 -16.46 48.77 20.08
N GLY A 202 -17.44 49.45 20.65
CA GLY A 202 -18.38 50.33 19.95
C GLY A 202 -18.76 51.52 20.82
N SER A 203 -17.91 52.54 20.78
CA SER A 203 -18.16 53.99 20.93
C SER A 203 -19.26 54.47 21.91
N LEU A 204 -18.82 55.10 23.00
CA LEU A 204 -19.59 56.11 23.73
C LEU A 204 -19.48 57.45 23.00
N LEU A 205 -20.62 57.99 22.56
CA LEU A 205 -20.89 59.43 22.43
C LEU A 205 -22.21 59.70 23.14
#